data_AF-A0A7I0NTK5-F1
#
_entry.id   AF-A0A7I0NTK5-F1
#
_cell.length_a   1.000
_cell.length_b   1.000
_cell.length_c   1.000
_cell.angle_alpha   90.00
_cell.angle_beta   90.00
_cell.angle_gamma   90.00
#
_symmetry.space_group_name_H-M   'P 1'
#
loop_
_entity.id
_entity.type
_entity.pdbx_description
1 polymer ?
#
loop_
_entity_poly.entity_id
_entity_poly.type
_entity_poly.pdbx_seq_one_letter_code
_entity_poly.pdbx_strand_id
1 'polypeptide(L)'
;MTTYDNPGQFLDGYAEILADAAPTGRRLTRDELDSRRELGARAAASGYGWRVLVREHLVAGRAARPATADPDSVLTVIEQAMDAFADGYERAQRLVVRQEEAARREFIDDLLHGRGDSGHLAARAERFGLRLSRVHAVAVAEGPAKYDETDPVPRRVEDALFGRFENRRILFTTKDGRMVCIAPGDQGEVLTHFAKQAHAATEGGQVAIGRPRPGAVGIGHSYEEALNALDVAQRMGFGDPLLRAADLLVFPVLARDRQALVDLVRSTLSPLEQARGGAQPLLDTLTTYFDTGCVAAETARRLALSVRALTYRLDRIHTLTGTNPADPAHRYTLQTAVIGARLLDWPGRPL
;
A
#
# COMPACT_ATOMS: atom_id res chain seq x y z
N MET A 1 22.52 32.63 -1.62
CA MET A 1 22.23 34.08 -1.53
C MET A 1 21.28 34.38 -2.68
N THR A 2 20.00 34.11 -2.44
CA THR A 2 18.92 34.16 -3.45
C THR A 2 18.46 35.60 -3.62
N THR A 3 18.20 35.96 -4.87
CA THR A 3 17.64 37.21 -5.37
C THR A 3 16.57 37.75 -4.41
N TYR A 4 16.67 39.03 -4.02
CA TYR A 4 15.61 39.73 -3.29
C TYR A 4 14.38 39.81 -4.19
N ASP A 5 13.55 38.79 -4.11
CA ASP A 5 12.26 38.73 -4.74
C ASP A 5 11.33 39.58 -3.85
N ASN A 6 10.83 40.69 -4.39
CA ASN A 6 10.16 41.74 -3.63
C ASN A 6 8.72 41.29 -3.28
N PRO A 7 8.39 41.02 -2.01
CA PRO A 7 7.04 40.61 -1.63
C PRO A 7 5.99 41.69 -1.91
N GLY A 8 6.41 42.93 -2.20
CA GLY A 8 5.56 44.04 -2.58
C GLY A 8 4.74 43.82 -3.85
N GLN A 9 5.18 42.93 -4.76
CA GLN A 9 4.39 42.57 -5.95
C GLN A 9 3.06 41.87 -5.61
N PHE A 10 2.92 41.34 -4.39
CA PHE A 10 1.67 40.71 -3.94
C PHE A 10 0.70 41.71 -3.29
N LEU A 11 1.08 42.98 -3.25
CA LEU A 11 0.27 44.09 -2.72
C LEU A 11 -0.38 44.93 -3.84
N ASP A 12 -0.20 44.58 -5.11
CA ASP A 12 -0.73 45.33 -6.25
C ASP A 12 -2.23 45.62 -6.08
N GLY A 13 -2.63 46.89 -6.22
CA GLY A 13 -4.02 47.36 -6.04
C GLY A 13 -4.54 47.38 -4.59
N TYR A 14 -3.75 46.95 -3.59
CA TYR A 14 -4.21 46.90 -2.19
C TYR A 14 -4.45 48.29 -1.61
N ALA A 15 -3.55 49.24 -1.89
CA ALA A 15 -3.69 50.62 -1.44
C ALA A 15 -4.89 51.33 -2.09
N GLU A 16 -5.19 51.03 -3.34
CA GLU A 16 -6.33 51.59 -4.08
C GLU A 16 -7.66 51.08 -3.50
N ILE A 17 -7.74 49.79 -3.21
CA ILE A 17 -8.89 49.17 -2.53
C ILE A 17 -9.13 49.82 -1.16
N LEU A 18 -8.06 50.04 -0.38
CA LEU A 18 -8.16 50.73 0.91
C LEU A 18 -8.62 52.18 0.77
N ALA A 19 -8.11 52.90 -0.24
CA ALA A 19 -8.48 54.29 -0.48
C ALA A 19 -9.95 54.45 -0.89
N ASP A 20 -10.50 53.50 -1.65
CA ASP A 20 -11.89 53.55 -2.13
C ASP A 20 -12.91 52.99 -1.13
N ALA A 21 -12.62 51.82 -0.54
CA ALA A 21 -13.61 51.11 0.29
C ALA A 21 -13.65 51.61 1.74
N ALA A 22 -12.51 52.02 2.31
CA ALA A 22 -12.44 52.36 3.73
C ALA A 22 -13.19 53.66 4.13
N PRO A 23 -13.25 54.73 3.30
CA PRO A 23 -14.03 55.92 3.65
C PRO A 23 -15.55 55.67 3.75
N THR A 24 -16.06 54.69 3.01
CA THR A 24 -17.50 54.36 2.98
C THR A 24 -17.86 53.14 3.82
N GLY A 25 -16.86 52.38 4.28
CA GLY A 25 -17.06 51.09 4.97
C GLY A 25 -17.75 50.04 4.10
N ARG A 26 -17.73 50.19 2.76
CA ARG A 26 -18.39 49.24 1.86
C ARG A 26 -17.68 47.89 1.91
N ARG A 27 -18.42 46.83 1.59
CA ARG A 27 -17.83 45.52 1.34
C ARG A 27 -17.02 45.55 0.03
N LEU A 28 -15.98 44.73 -0.01
CA LEU A 28 -15.21 44.53 -1.23
C LEU A 28 -16.08 43.85 -2.29
N THR A 29 -15.93 44.28 -3.53
CA THR A 29 -16.59 43.68 -4.67
C THR A 29 -16.01 42.29 -4.93
N ARG A 30 -16.74 41.49 -5.72
CA ARG A 30 -16.27 40.16 -6.12
C ARG A 30 -14.92 40.23 -6.83
N ASP A 31 -14.74 41.19 -7.72
CA ASP A 31 -13.51 41.35 -8.52
C ASP A 31 -12.32 41.75 -7.63
N GLU A 32 -12.54 42.61 -6.63
CA GLU A 32 -11.51 42.98 -5.64
C GLU A 32 -11.08 41.75 -4.82
N LEU A 33 -12.03 40.96 -4.33
CA LEU A 33 -11.74 39.72 -3.59
C LEU A 33 -11.05 38.67 -4.47
N ASP A 34 -11.47 38.50 -5.72
CA ASP A 34 -10.85 37.57 -6.67
C ASP A 34 -9.41 38.00 -7.02
N SER A 35 -9.15 39.31 -7.15
CA SER A 35 -7.77 39.82 -7.32
C SER A 35 -6.87 39.48 -6.12
N ARG A 36 -7.40 39.58 -4.88
CA ARG A 36 -6.65 39.22 -3.67
C ARG A 36 -6.33 37.73 -3.63
N ARG A 37 -7.31 36.88 -3.97
CA ARG A 37 -7.13 35.42 -4.07
C ARG A 37 -6.05 35.05 -5.08
N GLU A 38 -6.03 35.70 -6.25
CA GLU A 38 -5.04 35.43 -7.29
C GLU A 38 -3.62 35.83 -6.86
N LEU A 39 -3.46 36.98 -6.19
CA LEU A 39 -2.19 37.39 -5.59
C LEU A 39 -1.74 36.40 -4.51
N GLY A 40 -2.66 35.93 -3.66
CA GLY A 40 -2.39 34.90 -2.65
C GLY A 40 -1.92 33.58 -3.26
N ALA A 41 -2.56 33.13 -4.33
CA ALA A 41 -2.17 31.92 -5.05
C ALA A 41 -0.78 32.04 -5.69
N ARG A 42 -0.47 33.19 -6.32
CA ARG A 42 0.87 33.46 -6.87
C ARG A 42 1.95 33.51 -5.78
N ALA A 43 1.65 34.12 -4.65
CA ALA A 43 2.57 34.17 -3.51
C ALA A 43 2.93 32.78 -2.96
N ALA A 44 1.94 31.88 -2.89
CA ALA A 44 2.17 30.47 -2.53
C ALA A 44 3.04 29.75 -3.58
N ALA A 45 2.75 29.93 -4.87
CA ALA A 45 3.52 29.33 -5.96
C ALA A 45 4.98 29.81 -6.00
N SER A 46 5.24 31.05 -5.60
CA SER A 46 6.59 31.62 -5.46
C SER A 46 7.31 31.23 -4.16
N GLY A 47 6.68 30.43 -3.27
CA GLY A 47 7.31 29.88 -2.07
C GLY A 47 7.49 30.86 -0.92
N TYR A 48 6.77 32.00 -0.91
CA TYR A 48 6.86 32.95 0.19
C TYR A 48 6.17 32.42 1.44
N GLY A 49 6.84 32.55 2.59
CA GLY A 49 6.27 32.17 3.87
C GLY A 49 5.12 33.10 4.28
N TRP A 50 4.00 32.52 4.71
CA TRP A 50 2.79 33.23 5.17
C TRP A 50 3.09 34.40 6.12
N ARG A 51 3.99 34.19 7.09
CA ARG A 51 4.38 35.21 8.08
C ARG A 51 4.97 36.47 7.46
N VAL A 52 5.73 36.35 6.36
CA VAL A 52 6.32 37.50 5.66
C VAL A 52 5.20 38.27 4.95
N LEU A 53 4.33 37.57 4.23
CA LEU A 53 3.22 38.17 3.46
C LEU A 53 2.24 38.95 4.35
N VAL A 54 1.87 38.40 5.52
CA VAL A 54 1.01 39.08 6.49
C VAL A 54 1.66 40.37 6.99
N ARG A 55 2.96 40.34 7.29
CA ARG A 55 3.69 41.53 7.75
C ARG A 55 3.65 42.63 6.69
N GLU A 56 3.89 42.29 5.43
CA GLU A 56 3.87 43.26 4.32
C GLU A 56 2.50 43.88 4.12
N HIS A 57 1.42 43.08 4.18
CA HIS A 57 0.04 43.59 4.08
C HIS A 57 -0.30 44.54 5.24
N LEU A 58 0.13 44.23 6.47
CA LEU A 58 -0.09 45.11 7.62
C LEU A 58 0.70 46.43 7.51
N VAL A 59 1.95 46.39 7.03
CA VAL A 59 2.77 47.59 6.81
C VAL A 59 2.14 48.46 5.73
N ALA A 60 1.75 47.87 4.61
CA ALA A 60 1.09 48.58 3.51
C ALA A 60 -0.27 49.16 3.93
N GLY A 61 -1.07 48.41 4.68
CA GLY A 61 -2.37 48.87 5.16
C GLY A 61 -2.26 50.04 6.13
N ARG A 62 -1.22 50.07 6.97
CA ARG A 62 -0.92 51.24 7.81
C ARG A 62 -0.50 52.46 7.00
N ALA A 63 0.31 52.26 5.96
CA ALA A 63 0.83 53.36 5.13
C ALA A 63 -0.25 53.95 4.21
N ALA A 64 -1.16 53.11 3.70
CA ALA A 64 -2.22 53.50 2.76
C ALA A 64 -3.54 53.90 3.46
N ARG A 65 -3.55 54.00 4.79
CA ARG A 65 -4.75 54.34 5.56
C ARG A 65 -5.28 55.74 5.17
N PRO A 66 -6.55 55.88 4.74
CA PRO A 66 -7.14 57.19 4.49
C PRO A 66 -7.31 57.97 5.80
N ALA A 67 -6.86 59.22 5.83
CA ALA A 67 -6.96 60.07 7.02
C ALA A 67 -8.42 60.38 7.44
N THR A 68 -9.34 60.33 6.49
CA THR A 68 -10.77 60.61 6.68
C THR A 68 -11.59 59.38 7.04
N ALA A 69 -11.01 58.17 6.98
CA ALA A 69 -11.72 56.93 7.25
C ALA A 69 -11.71 56.57 8.74
N ASP A 70 -12.86 56.10 9.20
CA ASP A 70 -13.03 55.52 10.54
C ASP A 70 -12.10 54.29 10.70
N PRO A 71 -11.33 54.19 11.81
CA PRO A 71 -10.42 53.07 12.05
C PRO A 71 -11.05 51.68 11.93
N ASP A 72 -12.29 51.50 12.39
CA ASP A 72 -12.99 50.21 12.34
C ASP A 72 -13.35 49.84 10.89
N SER A 73 -13.72 50.83 10.10
CA SER A 73 -13.98 50.67 8.66
C SER A 73 -12.70 50.28 7.89
N VAL A 74 -11.55 50.88 8.23
CA VAL A 74 -10.25 50.48 7.63
C VAL A 74 -9.90 49.04 8.01
N LEU A 75 -10.04 48.67 9.29
CA LEU A 75 -9.75 47.32 9.76
C LEU A 75 -10.64 46.27 9.05
N THR A 76 -11.93 46.57 8.91
CA THR A 76 -12.90 45.71 8.19
C THR A 76 -12.51 45.46 6.73
N VAL A 77 -11.95 46.45 6.04
CA VAL A 77 -11.48 46.31 4.66
C VAL A 77 -10.18 45.48 4.62
N ILE A 78 -9.27 45.71 5.56
CA ILE A 78 -8.04 44.92 5.70
C ILE A 78 -8.37 43.45 5.94
N GLU A 79 -9.31 43.14 6.84
CA GLU A 79 -9.78 41.79 7.14
C GLU A 79 -10.32 41.10 5.88
N GLN A 80 -11.26 41.74 5.16
CA GLN A 80 -11.80 41.18 3.91
C GLN A 80 -10.73 40.89 2.86
N ALA A 81 -9.77 41.81 2.70
CA ALA A 81 -8.69 41.64 1.74
C ALA A 81 -7.71 40.53 2.15
N MET A 82 -7.38 40.46 3.44
CA MET A 82 -6.49 39.43 4.01
C MET A 82 -7.13 38.05 4.00
N ASP A 83 -8.41 37.93 4.29
CA ASP A 83 -9.15 36.66 4.22
C ASP A 83 -9.20 36.14 2.78
N ALA A 84 -9.47 37.01 1.81
CA ALA A 84 -9.45 36.64 0.40
C ALA A 84 -8.04 36.23 -0.06
N PHE A 85 -7.01 36.95 0.37
CA PHE A 85 -5.61 36.60 0.08
C PHE A 85 -5.21 35.25 0.73
N ALA A 86 -5.57 35.03 2.00
CA ALA A 86 -5.34 33.79 2.73
C ALA A 86 -6.03 32.60 2.05
N ASP A 87 -7.29 32.75 1.65
CA ASP A 87 -8.05 31.72 0.95
C ASP A 87 -7.36 31.32 -0.38
N GLY A 88 -6.88 32.29 -1.16
CA GLY A 88 -6.11 32.01 -2.37
C GLY A 88 -4.78 31.29 -2.08
N TYR A 89 -4.04 31.75 -1.07
CA TYR A 89 -2.77 31.17 -0.65
C TYR A 89 -2.93 29.73 -0.17
N GLU A 90 -3.88 29.47 0.74
CA GLU A 90 -4.15 28.14 1.27
C GLU A 90 -4.63 27.17 0.20
N ARG A 91 -5.52 27.61 -0.72
CA ARG A 91 -5.97 26.76 -1.83
C ARG A 91 -4.81 26.36 -2.75
N ALA A 92 -3.94 27.30 -3.10
CA ALA A 92 -2.76 27.01 -3.91
C ALA A 92 -1.80 26.07 -3.17
N GLN A 93 -1.53 26.30 -1.88
CA GLN A 93 -0.68 25.42 -1.08
C GLN A 93 -1.24 24.00 -0.97
N ARG A 94 -2.56 23.85 -0.74
CA ARG A 94 -3.24 22.54 -0.74
C ARG A 94 -3.16 21.85 -2.10
N LEU A 95 -3.25 22.61 -3.20
CA LEU A 95 -3.12 22.07 -4.55
C LEU A 95 -1.71 21.52 -4.78
N VAL A 96 -0.67 22.25 -4.38
CA VAL A 96 0.72 21.79 -4.47
C VAL A 96 0.92 20.49 -3.68
N VAL A 97 0.48 20.45 -2.41
CA VAL A 97 0.57 19.24 -1.57
C VAL A 97 -0.15 18.06 -2.24
N ARG A 98 -1.37 18.26 -2.76
CA ARG A 98 -2.12 17.21 -3.47
C ARG A 98 -1.44 16.74 -4.75
N GLN A 99 -0.83 17.66 -5.51
CA GLN A 99 -0.07 17.31 -6.70
C GLN A 99 1.19 16.51 -6.36
N GLU A 100 1.90 16.88 -5.30
CA GLU A 100 3.05 16.12 -4.83
C GLU A 100 2.66 14.73 -4.35
N GLU A 101 1.58 14.61 -3.58
CA GLU A 101 1.04 13.32 -3.16
C GLU A 101 0.58 12.48 -4.36
N ALA A 102 -0.12 13.07 -5.33
CA ALA A 102 -0.54 12.37 -6.54
C ALA A 102 0.66 11.87 -7.36
N ALA A 103 1.69 12.71 -7.53
CA ALA A 103 2.93 12.34 -8.20
C ALA A 103 3.71 11.25 -7.42
N ARG A 104 3.66 11.25 -6.09
CA ARG A 104 4.23 10.16 -5.27
C ARG A 104 3.46 8.85 -5.47
N ARG A 105 2.13 8.89 -5.44
CA ARG A 105 1.28 7.71 -5.62
C ARG A 105 1.44 7.10 -7.01
N GLU A 106 1.47 7.93 -8.06
CA GLU A 106 1.73 7.50 -9.43
C GLU A 106 3.12 6.86 -9.56
N PHE A 107 4.17 7.49 -9.01
CA PHE A 107 5.52 6.91 -9.02
C PHE A 107 5.56 5.53 -8.36
N ILE A 108 4.89 5.38 -7.21
CA ILE A 108 4.83 4.11 -6.49
C ILE A 108 4.08 3.07 -7.31
N ASP A 109 2.96 3.45 -7.94
CA ASP A 109 2.18 2.54 -8.78
C ASP A 109 3.00 2.04 -9.98
N ASP A 110 3.68 2.96 -10.66
CA ASP A 110 4.60 2.66 -11.75
C ASP A 110 5.72 1.72 -11.29
N LEU A 111 6.33 2.01 -10.13
CA LEU A 111 7.42 1.22 -9.57
C LEU A 111 6.99 -0.20 -9.19
N LEU A 112 5.83 -0.35 -8.54
CA LEU A 112 5.33 -1.65 -8.06
C LEU A 112 4.80 -2.53 -9.20
N HIS A 113 4.27 -1.94 -10.27
CA HIS A 113 3.80 -2.69 -11.44
C HIS A 113 4.84 -2.78 -12.57
N GLY A 114 6.04 -2.23 -12.36
CA GLY A 114 7.09 -2.18 -13.38
C GLY A 114 6.68 -1.44 -14.65
N ARG A 115 5.77 -0.45 -14.52
CA ARG A 115 5.30 0.38 -15.64
C ARG A 115 6.19 1.61 -15.77
N GLY A 116 6.46 2.03 -17.01
CA GLY A 116 7.19 3.27 -17.31
C GLY A 116 8.64 3.08 -17.75
N ASP A 117 9.22 4.15 -18.29
CA ASP A 117 10.61 4.18 -18.71
C ASP A 117 11.57 4.17 -17.52
N SER A 118 12.60 3.33 -17.59
CA SER A 118 13.58 3.13 -16.51
C SER A 118 14.36 4.41 -16.19
N GLY A 119 14.60 5.26 -17.20
CA GLY A 119 15.27 6.56 -17.01
C GLY A 119 14.41 7.53 -16.20
N HIS A 120 13.13 7.64 -16.53
CA HIS A 120 12.18 8.50 -15.80
C HIS A 120 11.95 8.02 -14.36
N LEU A 121 11.83 6.72 -14.14
CA LEU A 121 11.73 6.14 -12.80
C LEU A 121 12.99 6.39 -11.96
N ALA A 122 14.19 6.30 -12.55
CA ALA A 122 15.44 6.56 -11.85
C ALA A 122 15.56 8.02 -11.38
N ALA A 123 15.20 8.98 -12.24
CA ALA A 123 15.23 10.40 -11.89
C ALA A 123 14.27 10.73 -10.73
N ARG A 124 13.09 10.11 -10.69
CA ARG A 124 12.11 10.28 -9.60
C ARG A 124 12.51 9.55 -8.33
N ALA A 125 13.13 8.37 -8.45
CA ALA A 125 13.50 7.52 -7.32
C ALA A 125 14.46 8.20 -6.33
N GLU A 126 15.41 8.99 -6.82
CA GLU A 126 16.36 9.70 -5.95
C GLU A 126 15.66 10.69 -5.01
N ARG A 127 14.58 11.36 -5.46
CA ARG A 127 13.77 12.26 -4.63
C ARG A 127 13.12 11.53 -3.45
N PHE A 128 12.85 10.23 -3.60
CA PHE A 128 12.27 9.36 -2.57
C PHE A 128 13.32 8.50 -1.87
N GLY A 129 14.61 8.81 -2.03
CA GLY A 129 15.71 8.12 -1.39
C GLY A 129 16.04 6.74 -1.96
N LEU A 130 15.39 6.29 -3.04
CA LEU A 130 15.65 5.00 -3.68
C LEU A 130 16.76 5.11 -4.72
N ARG A 131 17.67 4.12 -4.77
CA ARG A 131 18.71 4.03 -5.81
C ARG A 131 18.53 2.79 -6.66
N LEU A 132 17.72 2.88 -7.70
CA LEU A 132 17.31 1.74 -8.55
C LEU A 132 18.46 0.92 -9.15
N SER A 133 19.70 1.44 -9.19
CA SER A 133 20.88 0.66 -9.57
C SER A 133 21.24 -0.45 -8.58
N ARG A 134 20.65 -0.46 -7.38
CA ARG A 134 20.86 -1.47 -6.34
C ARG A 134 19.76 -2.53 -6.33
N VAL A 135 20.05 -3.61 -5.62
CA VAL A 135 19.08 -4.66 -5.28
C VAL A 135 18.16 -4.13 -4.18
N HIS A 136 16.86 -4.34 -4.32
CA HIS A 136 15.86 -4.02 -3.31
C HIS A 136 14.96 -5.22 -3.06
N ALA A 137 14.41 -5.29 -1.86
CA ALA A 137 13.35 -6.22 -1.51
C ALA A 137 12.13 -5.44 -1.02
N VAL A 138 10.96 -6.04 -1.20
CA VAL A 138 9.66 -5.48 -0.83
C VAL A 138 9.00 -6.37 0.20
N ALA A 139 8.52 -5.75 1.27
CA ALA A 139 7.65 -6.39 2.25
C ALA A 139 6.24 -5.83 2.12
N VAL A 140 5.24 -6.70 2.21
CA VAL A 140 3.83 -6.34 2.18
C VAL A 140 3.16 -6.90 3.42
N ALA A 141 2.48 -6.04 4.17
CA ALA A 141 1.70 -6.42 5.33
C ALA A 141 0.20 -6.32 5.04
N GLU A 142 -0.51 -7.39 5.37
CA GLU A 142 -1.95 -7.53 5.23
C GLU A 142 -2.56 -7.78 6.62
N GLY A 143 -3.38 -6.84 7.08
CA GLY A 143 -4.11 -6.97 8.34
C GLY A 143 -5.55 -7.42 8.14
N PRO A 144 -6.32 -7.53 9.23
CA PRO A 144 -7.72 -7.96 9.19
C PRO A 144 -8.65 -6.96 8.50
N ALA A 145 -8.23 -5.70 8.39
CA ALA A 145 -8.92 -4.63 7.69
C ALA A 145 -8.03 -4.06 6.57
N LYS A 146 -8.65 -3.35 5.63
CA LYS A 146 -7.93 -2.54 4.65
C LYS A 146 -7.53 -1.22 5.30
N TYR A 147 -6.29 -0.81 5.09
CA TYR A 147 -5.76 0.46 5.60
C TYR A 147 -5.56 1.50 4.50
N ASP A 148 -5.65 2.77 4.86
CA ASP A 148 -5.25 3.93 4.04
C ASP A 148 -4.15 4.77 4.71
N GLU A 149 -3.61 5.77 4.00
CA GLU A 149 -2.55 6.66 4.52
C GLU A 149 -3.02 7.56 5.69
N THR A 150 -4.33 7.71 5.88
CA THR A 150 -4.91 8.54 6.95
C THR A 150 -5.11 7.77 8.25
N ASP A 151 -5.13 6.44 8.17
CA ASP A 151 -5.30 5.55 9.32
C ASP A 151 -4.16 5.66 10.35
N PRO A 152 -4.46 5.47 11.64
CA PRO A 152 -3.45 5.54 12.70
C PRO A 152 -2.48 4.34 12.67
N VAL A 153 -2.87 3.21 12.08
CA VAL A 153 -2.05 1.99 12.06
C VAL A 153 -0.82 2.14 11.16
N PRO A 154 -0.95 2.51 9.85
CA PRO A 154 0.20 2.79 9.01
C PRO A 154 1.12 3.87 9.58
N ARG A 155 0.57 4.95 10.15
CA ARG A 155 1.37 6.02 10.80
C ARG A 155 2.22 5.51 11.95
N ARG A 156 1.67 4.69 12.85
CA ARG A 156 2.44 4.07 13.95
C ARG A 156 3.59 3.20 13.43
N VAL A 157 3.34 2.44 12.37
CA VAL A 157 4.37 1.59 11.74
C VAL A 157 5.44 2.44 11.07
N GLU A 158 5.04 3.51 10.38
CA GLU A 158 5.92 4.48 9.74
C GLU A 158 6.84 5.17 10.77
N ASP A 159 6.28 5.70 11.86
CA ASP A 159 7.02 6.35 12.94
C ASP A 159 8.04 5.39 13.59
N ALA A 160 7.64 4.14 13.85
CA ALA A 160 8.52 3.13 14.42
C ALA A 160 9.65 2.74 13.46
N LEU A 161 9.35 2.65 12.16
CA LEU A 161 10.31 2.31 11.12
C LEU A 161 11.36 3.41 10.96
N PHE A 162 10.92 4.66 10.80
CA PHE A 162 11.82 5.80 10.61
C PHE A 162 12.54 6.22 11.88
N GLY A 163 11.96 6.04 13.07
CA GLY A 163 12.63 6.29 14.35
C GLY A 163 13.79 5.33 14.63
N ARG A 164 13.76 4.11 14.06
CA ARG A 164 14.88 3.14 14.18
C ARG A 164 15.91 3.29 13.07
N PHE A 165 15.47 3.63 11.86
CA PHE A 165 16.29 3.62 10.65
C PHE A 165 16.37 4.98 9.97
N GLU A 166 16.59 6.03 10.76
CA GLU A 166 16.79 7.39 10.27
C GLU A 166 17.80 7.41 9.09
N ASN A 167 17.46 8.12 8.01
CA ASN A 167 18.29 8.32 6.81
C ASN A 167 18.58 7.09 5.93
N ARG A 168 17.88 5.96 6.12
CA ARG A 168 18.02 4.84 5.18
C ARG A 168 17.12 5.02 3.96
N ARG A 169 17.60 4.54 2.83
CA ARG A 169 16.97 4.54 1.48
C ARG A 169 15.74 3.62 1.43
N ILE A 170 14.78 3.88 2.31
CA ILE A 170 13.59 3.08 2.57
C ILE A 170 12.38 3.87 2.11
N LEU A 171 11.46 3.20 1.42
CA LEU A 171 10.18 3.78 1.05
C LEU A 171 9.06 3.01 1.75
N PHE A 172 8.22 3.72 2.49
CA PHE A 172 7.00 3.21 3.10
C PHE A 172 5.78 3.84 2.44
N THR A 173 4.73 3.05 2.24
CA THR A 173 3.47 3.50 1.65
C THR A 173 2.33 2.53 1.96
N THR A 174 1.10 2.91 1.63
CA THR A 174 -0.09 2.05 1.69
C THR A 174 -0.67 1.90 0.28
N LYS A 175 -0.95 0.67 -0.14
CA LYS A 175 -1.46 0.33 -1.47
C LYS A 175 -2.51 -0.78 -1.37
N ASP A 176 -3.67 -0.56 -1.98
CA ASP A 176 -4.79 -1.53 -2.05
C ASP A 176 -5.23 -2.10 -0.69
N GLY A 177 -5.13 -1.29 0.37
CA GLY A 177 -5.47 -1.71 1.74
C GLY A 177 -4.30 -2.33 2.53
N ARG A 178 -3.10 -2.41 1.94
CA ARG A 178 -1.93 -3.10 2.50
C ARG A 178 -0.78 -2.12 2.71
N MET A 179 0.01 -2.33 3.76
CA MET A 179 1.21 -1.54 3.98
C MET A 179 2.38 -2.16 3.20
N VAL A 180 3.15 -1.32 2.50
CA VAL A 180 4.25 -1.74 1.64
C VAL A 180 5.53 -1.02 2.08
N CYS A 181 6.59 -1.80 2.30
CA CYS A 181 7.91 -1.29 2.65
C CYS A 181 8.95 -1.79 1.63
N ILE A 182 9.66 -0.87 1.00
CA ILE A 182 10.75 -1.14 0.05
C ILE A 182 12.06 -0.77 0.73
N ALA A 183 13.01 -1.70 0.78
CA ALA A 183 14.33 -1.46 1.38
C ALA A 183 15.45 -2.06 0.52
N PRO A 184 16.70 -1.59 0.67
CA PRO A 184 17.86 -2.21 0.03
C PRO A 184 17.98 -3.70 0.41
N GLY A 185 18.34 -4.54 -0.56
CA GLY A 185 18.37 -5.99 -0.41
C GLY A 185 19.41 -6.51 0.59
N ASP A 186 20.44 -5.72 0.86
CA ASP A 186 21.47 -5.96 1.89
C ASP A 186 20.99 -5.58 3.31
N GLN A 187 19.81 -4.99 3.45
CA GLN A 187 19.26 -4.50 4.70
C GLN A 187 18.00 -5.26 5.14
N GLY A 188 18.06 -6.60 5.11
CA GLY A 188 16.93 -7.47 5.50
C GLY A 188 16.39 -7.23 6.92
N GLU A 189 17.19 -6.63 7.81
CA GLU A 189 16.76 -6.20 9.16
C GLU A 189 15.65 -5.14 9.12
N VAL A 190 15.62 -4.28 8.09
CA VAL A 190 14.60 -3.24 7.92
C VAL A 190 13.25 -3.88 7.67
N LEU A 191 13.18 -4.81 6.71
CA LEU A 191 11.94 -5.50 6.35
C LEU A 191 11.46 -6.42 7.49
N THR A 192 12.39 -7.03 8.22
CA THR A 192 12.05 -7.84 9.40
C THR A 192 11.50 -6.97 10.54
N HIS A 193 12.06 -5.78 10.72
CA HIS A 193 11.53 -4.81 11.69
C HIS A 193 10.16 -4.29 11.29
N PHE A 194 9.98 -3.89 10.02
CA PHE A 194 8.69 -3.53 9.45
C PHE A 194 7.66 -4.63 9.69
N ALA A 195 8.02 -5.89 9.42
CA ALA A 195 7.13 -7.02 9.63
C ALA A 195 6.67 -7.14 11.09
N LYS A 196 7.61 -7.00 12.04
CA LYS A 196 7.31 -7.01 13.48
C LYS A 196 6.36 -5.89 13.89
N GLN A 197 6.59 -4.66 13.41
CA GLN A 197 5.75 -3.51 13.74
C GLN A 197 4.37 -3.62 13.11
N ALA A 198 4.29 -4.03 11.85
CA ALA A 198 3.03 -4.20 11.15
C ALA A 198 2.18 -5.32 11.78
N HIS A 199 2.77 -6.46 12.11
CA HIS A 199 2.07 -7.56 12.81
C HIS A 199 1.51 -7.10 14.17
N ALA A 200 2.30 -6.37 14.95
CA ALA A 200 1.88 -5.84 16.25
C ALA A 200 0.77 -4.77 16.12
N ALA A 201 0.89 -3.86 15.14
CA ALA A 201 -0.06 -2.76 14.96
C ALA A 201 -1.39 -3.20 14.33
N THR A 202 -1.41 -4.33 13.63
CA THR A 202 -2.62 -4.92 13.00
C THR A 202 -3.28 -6.00 13.86
N GLU A 203 -2.74 -6.29 15.05
CA GLU A 203 -3.28 -7.30 15.99
C GLU A 203 -3.41 -8.71 15.37
N GLY A 204 -2.43 -9.12 14.57
CA GLY A 204 -2.40 -10.47 14.00
C GLY A 204 -2.33 -10.55 12.47
N GLY A 205 -2.14 -9.43 11.78
CA GLY A 205 -1.92 -9.43 10.33
C GLY A 205 -0.65 -10.18 9.92
N GLN A 206 -0.61 -10.67 8.69
CA GLN A 206 0.55 -11.37 8.13
C GLN A 206 1.40 -10.43 7.29
N VAL A 207 2.72 -10.68 7.27
CA VAL A 207 3.65 -9.92 6.45
C VAL A 207 4.44 -10.88 5.58
N ALA A 208 4.51 -10.59 4.27
CA ALA A 208 5.34 -11.33 3.34
C ALA A 208 6.50 -10.49 2.83
N ILE A 209 7.68 -11.10 2.75
CA ILE A 209 8.89 -10.49 2.17
C ILE A 209 9.21 -11.18 0.84
N GLY A 210 9.23 -10.42 -0.24
CA GLY A 210 9.71 -10.85 -1.55
C GLY A 210 11.24 -10.93 -1.60
N ARG A 211 11.77 -11.61 -2.62
CA ARG A 211 13.23 -11.78 -2.72
C ARG A 211 13.90 -10.48 -3.18
N PRO A 212 15.15 -10.23 -2.77
CA PRO A 212 15.93 -9.11 -3.30
C PRO A 212 16.12 -9.21 -4.82
N ARG A 213 15.77 -8.15 -5.56
CA ARG A 213 15.92 -8.05 -7.02
C ARG A 213 16.54 -6.71 -7.45
N PRO A 214 17.35 -6.67 -8.52
CA PRO A 214 17.95 -5.44 -9.04
C PRO A 214 16.94 -4.62 -9.87
N GLY A 215 17.09 -3.29 -9.86
CA GLY A 215 16.32 -2.41 -10.76
C GLY A 215 14.90 -2.13 -10.32
N ALA A 216 14.23 -1.19 -11.02
CA ALA A 216 12.80 -0.91 -10.83
C ALA A 216 11.92 -2.13 -11.12
N VAL A 217 12.16 -2.82 -12.22
CA VAL A 217 11.43 -4.06 -12.57
C VAL A 217 11.59 -5.12 -11.48
N GLY A 218 12.78 -5.19 -10.87
CA GLY A 218 13.04 -6.08 -9.73
C GLY A 218 12.19 -5.76 -8.51
N ILE A 219 11.96 -4.48 -8.20
CA ILE A 219 11.08 -4.07 -7.10
C ILE A 219 9.66 -4.56 -7.36
N GLY A 220 9.14 -4.41 -8.58
CA GLY A 220 7.83 -4.95 -8.95
C GLY A 220 7.75 -6.47 -8.79
N HIS A 221 8.76 -7.22 -9.26
CA HIS A 221 8.79 -8.67 -9.05
C HIS A 221 8.86 -9.07 -7.57
N SER A 222 9.64 -8.35 -6.75
CA SER A 222 9.67 -8.60 -5.31
C SER A 222 8.33 -8.28 -4.65
N TYR A 223 7.61 -7.27 -5.12
CA TYR A 223 6.27 -6.94 -4.66
C TYR A 223 5.28 -8.06 -5.01
N GLU A 224 5.25 -8.50 -6.27
CA GLU A 224 4.43 -9.63 -6.73
C GLU A 224 4.73 -10.92 -5.95
N GLU A 225 6.01 -11.21 -5.68
CA GLU A 225 6.43 -12.35 -4.86
C GLU A 225 5.86 -12.29 -3.43
N ALA A 226 5.84 -11.10 -2.81
CA ALA A 226 5.24 -10.91 -1.50
C ALA A 226 3.72 -11.09 -1.53
N LEU A 227 3.03 -10.55 -2.55
CA LEU A 227 1.59 -10.75 -2.72
C LEU A 227 1.22 -12.22 -2.92
N ASN A 228 1.97 -12.93 -3.77
CA ASN A 228 1.77 -14.35 -3.99
C ASN A 228 2.00 -15.17 -2.72
N ALA A 229 2.98 -14.79 -1.89
CA ALA A 229 3.21 -15.45 -0.61
C ALA A 229 2.02 -15.28 0.36
N LEU A 230 1.40 -14.10 0.41
CA LEU A 230 0.17 -13.87 1.21
C LEU A 230 -1.01 -14.70 0.68
N ASP A 231 -1.24 -14.72 -0.64
CA ASP A 231 -2.31 -15.52 -1.25
C ASP A 231 -2.12 -17.03 -1.03
N VAL A 232 -0.88 -17.51 -1.15
CA VAL A 232 -0.52 -18.90 -0.84
C VAL A 232 -0.77 -19.20 0.63
N ALA A 233 -0.35 -18.32 1.54
CA ALA A 233 -0.57 -18.53 2.97
C ALA A 233 -2.07 -18.60 3.30
N GLN A 234 -2.90 -17.76 2.69
CA GLN A 234 -4.35 -17.82 2.84
C GLN A 234 -4.92 -19.15 2.35
N ARG A 235 -4.59 -19.59 1.13
CA ARG A 235 -5.11 -20.85 0.54
C ARG A 235 -4.58 -22.10 1.25
N MET A 236 -3.35 -22.03 1.74
CA MET A 236 -2.69 -23.13 2.43
C MET A 236 -2.90 -23.10 3.95
N GLY A 237 -3.59 -22.08 4.48
CA GLY A 237 -3.85 -21.95 5.92
C GLY A 237 -2.58 -21.77 6.75
N PHE A 238 -1.54 -21.16 6.19
CA PHE A 238 -0.32 -20.85 6.94
C PHE A 238 -0.57 -19.69 7.89
N GLY A 239 -0.35 -19.92 9.18
CA GLY A 239 -0.57 -18.94 10.25
C GLY A 239 0.69 -18.18 10.67
N ASP A 240 1.83 -18.39 10.01
CA ASP A 240 3.07 -17.71 10.34
C ASP A 240 2.91 -16.19 10.15
N PRO A 241 3.30 -15.37 11.14
CA PRO A 241 3.14 -13.91 11.06
C PRO A 241 4.08 -13.28 10.02
N LEU A 242 5.17 -13.97 9.68
CA LEU A 242 6.16 -13.56 8.70
C LEU A 242 6.41 -14.67 7.68
N LEU A 243 6.09 -14.38 6.43
CA LEU A 243 6.29 -15.24 5.28
C LEU A 243 7.48 -14.73 4.47
N ARG A 244 8.31 -15.63 3.96
CA ARG A 244 9.35 -15.29 2.97
C ARG A 244 9.00 -15.96 1.67
N ALA A 245 8.91 -15.20 0.59
CA ALA A 245 8.59 -15.74 -0.73
C ALA A 245 9.61 -16.81 -1.19
N ALA A 246 10.86 -16.70 -0.71
CA ALA A 246 11.91 -17.70 -0.94
C ALA A 246 11.54 -19.11 -0.43
N ASP A 247 10.77 -19.19 0.65
CA ASP A 247 10.38 -20.46 1.29
C ASP A 247 9.15 -21.09 0.61
N LEU A 248 8.46 -20.30 -0.24
CA LEU A 248 7.20 -20.67 -0.89
C LEU A 248 7.34 -20.85 -2.42
N LEU A 249 8.56 -20.93 -2.95
CA LEU A 249 8.82 -20.95 -4.40
C LEU A 249 8.21 -22.15 -5.14
N VAL A 250 7.91 -23.24 -4.44
CA VAL A 250 7.24 -24.40 -5.04
C VAL A 250 5.83 -24.07 -5.54
N PHE A 251 5.09 -23.19 -4.85
CA PHE A 251 3.70 -22.89 -5.20
C PHE A 251 3.59 -22.10 -6.52
N PRO A 252 4.36 -21.01 -6.75
CA PRO A 252 4.38 -20.35 -8.06
C PRO A 252 4.85 -21.26 -9.19
N VAL A 253 5.74 -22.22 -8.92
CA VAL A 253 6.17 -23.20 -9.94
C VAL A 253 5.01 -24.11 -10.33
N LEU A 254 4.27 -24.64 -9.35
CA LEU A 254 3.09 -25.47 -9.59
C LEU A 254 1.95 -24.69 -10.28
N ALA A 255 1.76 -23.42 -9.91
CA ALA A 255 0.70 -22.58 -10.45
C ALA A 255 1.03 -21.94 -11.81
N ARG A 256 2.26 -22.12 -12.33
CA ARG A 256 2.73 -21.44 -13.55
C ARG A 256 1.94 -21.84 -14.79
N ASP A 257 1.59 -23.13 -14.89
CA ASP A 257 0.68 -23.64 -15.91
C ASP A 257 -0.66 -23.98 -15.25
N ARG A 258 -1.54 -22.97 -15.18
CA ARG A 258 -2.86 -23.14 -14.57
C ARG A 258 -3.67 -24.23 -15.26
N GLN A 259 -3.57 -24.37 -16.58
CA GLN A 259 -4.35 -25.36 -17.32
C GLN A 259 -3.87 -26.77 -16.99
N ALA A 260 -2.55 -27.01 -16.98
CA ALA A 260 -1.99 -28.28 -16.58
C ALA A 260 -2.35 -28.63 -15.12
N LEU A 261 -2.37 -27.64 -14.21
CA LEU A 261 -2.79 -27.85 -12.83
C LEU A 261 -4.27 -28.22 -12.74
N VAL A 262 -5.14 -27.55 -13.50
CA VAL A 262 -6.57 -27.90 -13.61
C VAL A 262 -6.76 -29.31 -14.14
N ASP A 263 -6.04 -29.71 -15.19
CA ASP A 263 -6.14 -31.03 -15.77
C ASP A 263 -5.64 -32.13 -14.81
N LEU A 264 -4.58 -31.85 -14.04
CA LEU A 264 -4.10 -32.72 -12.97
C LEU A 264 -5.18 -32.91 -11.88
N VAL A 265 -5.79 -31.82 -11.41
CA VAL A 265 -6.85 -31.88 -10.39
C VAL A 265 -8.06 -32.63 -10.94
N ARG A 266 -8.52 -32.35 -12.16
CA ARG A 266 -9.67 -33.04 -12.76
C ARG A 266 -9.42 -34.53 -12.93
N SER A 267 -8.28 -34.90 -13.51
CA SER A 267 -7.96 -36.31 -13.78
C SER A 267 -7.78 -37.12 -12.49
N THR A 268 -7.24 -36.52 -11.44
CA THR A 268 -6.88 -37.22 -10.20
C THR A 268 -7.99 -37.19 -9.14
N LEU A 269 -8.69 -36.05 -9.00
CA LEU A 269 -9.54 -35.78 -7.85
C LEU A 269 -11.03 -35.65 -8.17
N SER A 270 -11.45 -35.38 -9.41
CA SER A 270 -12.89 -35.36 -9.76
C SER A 270 -13.65 -36.65 -9.41
N PRO A 271 -13.06 -37.87 -9.44
CA PRO A 271 -13.76 -39.07 -8.97
C PRO A 271 -14.23 -38.98 -7.50
N LEU A 272 -13.61 -38.12 -6.68
CA LEU A 272 -14.04 -37.88 -5.29
C LEU A 272 -15.41 -37.21 -5.21
N GLU A 273 -15.88 -36.52 -6.26
CA GLU A 273 -17.21 -35.92 -6.31
C GLU A 273 -18.33 -36.97 -6.23
N GLN A 274 -18.04 -38.21 -6.62
CA GLN A 274 -18.97 -39.35 -6.53
C GLN A 274 -19.14 -39.88 -5.09
N ALA A 275 -18.33 -39.39 -4.14
CA ALA A 275 -18.46 -39.76 -2.74
C ALA A 275 -19.76 -39.18 -2.14
N ARG A 276 -20.36 -39.92 -1.20
CA ARG A 276 -21.49 -39.41 -0.43
C ARG A 276 -21.02 -38.21 0.41
N GLY A 277 -21.60 -37.04 0.16
CA GLY A 277 -21.17 -35.78 0.78
C GLY A 277 -20.17 -34.96 -0.05
N GLY A 278 -19.92 -35.36 -1.30
CA GLY A 278 -19.03 -34.66 -2.24
C GLY A 278 -17.54 -34.89 -1.96
N ALA A 279 -16.68 -34.18 -2.70
CA ALA A 279 -15.24 -34.35 -2.63
C ALA A 279 -14.61 -33.82 -1.32
N GLN A 280 -15.22 -32.81 -0.69
CA GLN A 280 -14.62 -32.05 0.42
C GLN A 280 -14.13 -32.94 1.59
N PRO A 281 -14.93 -33.86 2.16
CA PRO A 281 -14.48 -34.64 3.33
C PRO A 281 -13.30 -35.57 3.03
N LEU A 282 -13.19 -36.05 1.78
CA LEU A 282 -12.09 -36.88 1.33
C LEU A 282 -10.84 -36.06 1.04
N LEU A 283 -11.01 -34.83 0.53
CA LEU A 283 -9.91 -33.87 0.40
C LEU A 283 -9.36 -33.41 1.74
N ASP A 284 -10.21 -33.14 2.74
CA ASP A 284 -9.77 -32.81 4.10
C ASP A 284 -8.96 -33.97 4.70
N THR A 285 -9.40 -35.21 4.40
CA THR A 285 -8.71 -36.43 4.79
C THR A 285 -7.32 -36.51 4.14
N LEU A 286 -7.23 -36.32 2.82
CA LEU A 286 -5.94 -36.34 2.10
C LEU A 286 -5.01 -35.22 2.55
N THR A 287 -5.52 -34.01 2.70
CA THR A 287 -4.76 -32.83 3.15
C THR A 287 -4.14 -33.11 4.52
N THR A 288 -4.96 -33.51 5.49
CA THR A 288 -4.48 -33.82 6.84
C THR A 288 -3.53 -35.02 6.85
N TYR A 289 -3.79 -36.02 6.00
CA TYR A 289 -2.92 -37.20 5.88
C TYR A 289 -1.54 -36.82 5.37
N PHE A 290 -1.44 -35.97 4.35
CA PHE A 290 -0.16 -35.51 3.83
C PHE A 290 0.55 -34.53 4.79
N ASP A 291 -0.18 -33.61 5.42
CA ASP A 291 0.37 -32.64 6.39
C ASP A 291 0.94 -33.31 7.65
N THR A 292 0.48 -34.53 7.96
CA THR A 292 0.98 -35.35 9.09
C THR A 292 2.07 -36.33 8.68
N GLY A 293 2.63 -36.19 7.47
CA GLY A 293 3.68 -37.08 6.98
C GLY A 293 3.18 -38.49 6.66
N CYS A 294 1.90 -38.63 6.32
CA CYS A 294 1.23 -39.91 6.06
C CYS A 294 1.12 -40.83 7.30
N VAL A 295 1.10 -40.24 8.51
CA VAL A 295 0.99 -41.00 9.77
C VAL A 295 -0.48 -41.16 10.16
N ALA A 296 -1.08 -42.30 9.82
CA ALA A 296 -2.51 -42.56 10.02
C ALA A 296 -3.02 -42.29 11.44
N ALA A 297 -2.26 -42.65 12.48
CA ALA A 297 -2.67 -42.41 13.87
C ALA A 297 -2.76 -40.91 14.22
N GLU A 298 -1.83 -40.10 13.70
CA GLU A 298 -1.82 -38.65 13.89
C GLU A 298 -2.91 -37.98 13.06
N THR A 299 -3.08 -38.40 11.80
CA THR A 299 -4.17 -37.93 10.93
C THR A 299 -5.54 -38.17 11.56
N ALA A 300 -5.77 -39.39 12.08
CA ALA A 300 -7.04 -39.75 12.71
C ALA A 300 -7.31 -38.87 13.94
N ARG A 301 -6.28 -38.62 14.76
CA ARG A 301 -6.38 -37.73 15.92
C ARG A 301 -6.76 -36.30 15.51
N ARG A 302 -6.10 -35.72 14.50
CA ARG A 302 -6.39 -34.37 14.00
C ARG A 302 -7.79 -34.23 13.41
N LEU A 303 -8.30 -35.28 12.76
CA LEU A 303 -9.65 -35.33 12.20
C LEU A 303 -10.73 -35.75 13.21
N ALA A 304 -10.36 -36.00 14.48
CA ALA A 304 -11.25 -36.56 15.51
C ALA A 304 -11.95 -37.88 15.07
N LEU A 305 -11.21 -38.75 14.38
CA LEU A 305 -11.64 -40.07 13.90
C LEU A 305 -10.92 -41.20 14.64
N SER A 306 -11.52 -42.39 14.62
CA SER A 306 -10.75 -43.61 14.91
C SER A 306 -9.80 -43.94 13.76
N VAL A 307 -8.68 -44.60 14.05
CA VAL A 307 -7.74 -45.07 13.00
C VAL A 307 -8.46 -45.94 11.97
N ARG A 308 -9.38 -46.81 12.41
CA ARG A 308 -10.19 -47.65 11.52
C ARG A 308 -11.06 -46.83 10.56
N ALA A 309 -11.69 -45.77 11.06
CA ALA A 309 -12.51 -44.89 10.23
C ALA A 309 -11.64 -44.12 9.21
N LEU A 310 -10.44 -43.70 9.58
CA LEU A 310 -9.49 -43.11 8.65
C LEU A 310 -9.06 -44.12 7.57
N THR A 311 -8.67 -45.34 7.96
CA THR A 311 -8.26 -46.38 7.01
C THR A 311 -9.38 -46.66 6.00
N TYR A 312 -10.63 -46.73 6.47
CA TYR A 312 -11.78 -46.87 5.58
C TYR A 312 -11.94 -45.69 4.60
N ARG A 313 -11.71 -44.44 5.04
CA ARG A 313 -11.74 -43.27 4.14
C ARG A 313 -10.61 -43.32 3.11
N LEU A 314 -9.39 -43.70 3.50
CA LEU A 314 -8.26 -43.84 2.58
C LEU A 314 -8.50 -44.95 1.54
N ASP A 315 -9.07 -46.09 1.96
CA ASP A 315 -9.48 -47.17 1.06
C ASP A 315 -10.59 -46.74 0.10
N ARG A 316 -11.54 -45.94 0.59
CA ARG A 316 -12.57 -45.34 -0.26
C ARG A 316 -11.99 -44.39 -1.31
N ILE A 317 -11.02 -43.56 -0.93
CA ILE A 317 -10.28 -42.69 -1.86
C ILE A 317 -9.59 -43.54 -2.93
N HIS A 318 -8.90 -44.62 -2.52
CA HIS A 318 -8.26 -45.54 -3.45
C HIS A 318 -9.26 -46.16 -4.43
N THR A 319 -10.42 -46.63 -3.92
CA THR A 319 -11.48 -47.21 -4.75
C THR A 319 -12.03 -46.23 -5.78
N LEU A 320 -12.20 -44.95 -5.41
CA LEU A 320 -12.75 -43.93 -6.29
C LEU A 320 -11.75 -43.43 -7.32
N THR A 321 -10.50 -43.21 -6.91
CA THR A 321 -9.47 -42.55 -7.74
C THR A 321 -8.55 -43.54 -8.45
N GLY A 322 -8.62 -44.84 -8.12
CA GLY A 322 -7.64 -45.84 -8.54
C GLY A 322 -6.24 -45.64 -7.95
N THR A 323 -6.04 -44.61 -7.12
CA THR A 323 -4.72 -44.15 -6.66
C THR A 323 -4.60 -44.38 -5.16
N ASN A 324 -3.62 -45.19 -4.73
CA ASN A 324 -3.48 -45.53 -3.30
C ASN A 324 -2.67 -44.43 -2.56
N PRO A 325 -3.26 -43.70 -1.59
CA PRO A 325 -2.55 -42.64 -0.87
C PRO A 325 -1.36 -43.15 -0.03
N ALA A 326 -1.39 -44.42 0.37
CA ALA A 326 -0.31 -45.04 1.13
C ALA A 326 0.86 -45.51 0.26
N ASP A 327 0.65 -45.73 -1.03
CA ASP A 327 1.68 -46.18 -1.97
C ASP A 327 2.57 -45.00 -2.41
N PRO A 328 3.90 -45.04 -2.13
CA PRO A 328 4.82 -43.98 -2.53
C PRO A 328 4.79 -43.64 -4.03
N ALA A 329 4.56 -44.61 -4.92
CA ALA A 329 4.55 -44.38 -6.37
C ALA A 329 3.35 -43.51 -6.81
N HIS A 330 2.21 -43.72 -6.16
CA HIS A 330 0.95 -43.00 -6.42
C HIS A 330 0.85 -41.68 -5.65
N ARG A 331 1.48 -41.63 -4.48
CA ARG A 331 1.35 -40.54 -3.51
C ARG A 331 1.73 -39.18 -4.08
N TYR A 332 2.84 -39.09 -4.83
CA TYR A 332 3.35 -37.80 -5.30
C TYR A 332 2.34 -37.08 -6.20
N THR A 333 1.76 -37.79 -7.17
CA THR A 333 0.73 -37.25 -8.07
C THR A 333 -0.50 -36.83 -7.28
N LEU A 334 -0.98 -37.67 -6.35
CA LEU A 334 -2.16 -37.38 -5.54
C LEU A 334 -1.94 -36.17 -4.61
N GLN A 335 -0.78 -36.08 -3.97
CA GLN A 335 -0.42 -34.96 -3.10
C GLN A 335 -0.30 -33.67 -3.90
N THR A 336 0.31 -33.71 -5.09
CA THR A 336 0.41 -32.55 -5.98
C THR A 336 -0.97 -32.10 -6.44
N ALA A 337 -1.85 -33.03 -6.79
CA ALA A 337 -3.24 -32.72 -7.13
C ALA A 337 -3.99 -32.08 -5.95
N VAL A 338 -3.78 -32.55 -4.71
CA VAL A 338 -4.41 -31.96 -3.51
C VAL A 338 -3.88 -30.54 -3.26
N ILE A 339 -2.58 -30.30 -3.41
CA ILE A 339 -2.01 -28.95 -3.34
C ILE A 339 -2.62 -28.07 -4.45
N GLY A 340 -2.73 -28.60 -5.67
CA GLY A 340 -3.37 -27.93 -6.80
C GLY A 340 -4.83 -27.56 -6.53
N ALA A 341 -5.60 -28.47 -5.95
CA ALA A 341 -6.99 -28.24 -5.57
C ALA A 341 -7.12 -27.08 -4.57
N ARG A 342 -6.25 -27.04 -3.54
CA ARG A 342 -6.21 -25.94 -2.56
C ARG A 342 -5.82 -24.63 -3.22
N LEU A 343 -4.80 -24.63 -4.09
CA LEU A 343 -4.41 -23.46 -4.86
C LEU A 343 -5.52 -22.99 -5.80
N LEU A 344 -6.38 -23.87 -6.32
CA LEU A 344 -7.47 -23.51 -7.21
C LEU A 344 -8.80 -23.21 -6.49
N ASP A 345 -8.83 -23.33 -5.16
CA ASP A 345 -10.05 -23.22 -4.34
C ASP A 345 -11.12 -24.26 -4.74
N TRP A 346 -10.70 -25.44 -5.22
CA TRP A 346 -11.62 -26.55 -5.55
C TRP A 346 -11.83 -27.44 -4.32
N PRO A 347 -13.08 -27.90 -4.03
CA PRO A 347 -14.31 -27.80 -4.83
C PRO A 347 -15.16 -26.56 -4.59
N GLY A 348 -14.69 -25.58 -3.81
CA GLY A 348 -15.43 -24.33 -3.56
C GLY A 348 -15.69 -23.50 -4.82
N ARG A 349 -14.80 -23.60 -5.82
CA ARG A 349 -14.95 -23.04 -7.16
C ARG A 349 -14.88 -24.13 -8.23
N PRO A 350 -15.71 -24.05 -9.28
CA PRO A 350 -15.57 -24.93 -10.43
C PRO A 350 -14.24 -24.67 -11.15
N LEU A 351 -13.64 -25.73 -11.67
CA LEU A 351 -12.32 -25.73 -12.33
C LEU A 351 -12.35 -25.11 -13.72
#